data_AF-A0A3N0AQY8-F1
#
_entry.id   AF-A0A3N0AQY8-F1
#
_cell.length_a   1.000
_cell.length_b   1.000
_cell.length_c   1.000
_cell.angle_alpha   90.00
_cell.angle_beta   90.00
_cell.angle_gamma   90.00
#
_symmetry.space_group_name_H-M   'P 1'
#
loop_
_entity.id
_entity.type
_entity.pdbx_description
1 polymer ?
#
loop_
_entity_poly.entity_id
_entity_poly.type
_entity_poly.pdbx_seq_one_letter_code
_entity_poly.pdbx_strand_id
1 'polypeptide(L)'
;MGMDNIVGAYVHMDEKTPHVHIAWTPVVTKPNGKPSFSYKSMMTRGKYRALHKELAKRVEGKLGYPVEIELSEDRQKEKVLSSVPQDKLDAARAAIEAEYVQPALDKRDEIEAECARAAERLESLQEEARLVEEEIEGLDLRGEEIKSRIGRIEEERRGVEEEADREGRAARERAEKLERKLEEVEGRGAECREAIERNKELERRARKRTAFLEKWISRFK
;
A
#
# COMPACT_ATOMS: atom_id res chain seq x y z
N MET A 1 -63.27 -33.06 -34.18
CA MET A 1 -63.79 -33.60 -35.45
C MET A 1 -64.92 -34.61 -35.27
N GLY A 2 -65.36 -35.01 -34.07
CA GLY A 2 -66.38 -36.06 -33.90
C GLY A 2 -65.78 -37.45 -34.19
N MET A 3 -66.03 -38.43 -33.31
CA MET A 3 -65.41 -39.76 -33.46
C MET A 3 -65.94 -40.50 -34.69
N ASP A 4 -67.23 -40.31 -35.00
CA ASP A 4 -67.92 -40.92 -36.14
C ASP A 4 -67.39 -40.45 -37.51
N ASN A 5 -66.60 -39.38 -37.53
CA ASN A 5 -65.97 -38.87 -38.74
C ASN A 5 -64.62 -39.52 -39.03
N ILE A 6 -64.06 -40.32 -38.13
CA ILE A 6 -62.79 -41.02 -38.35
C ILE A 6 -63.07 -42.34 -39.08
N VAL A 7 -62.50 -42.49 -40.26
CA VAL A 7 -62.63 -43.70 -41.10
C VAL A 7 -61.54 -44.71 -40.76
N GLY A 8 -60.34 -44.23 -40.42
CA GLY A 8 -59.24 -45.09 -40.01
C GLY A 8 -57.97 -44.31 -39.68
N ALA A 9 -57.02 -44.99 -39.04
CA ALA A 9 -55.68 -44.48 -38.79
C ALA A 9 -54.66 -45.56 -39.18
N TYR A 10 -53.76 -45.22 -40.10
CA TYR A 10 -52.75 -46.13 -40.66
C TYR A 10 -51.37 -45.66 -40.21
N VAL A 11 -50.64 -46.52 -39.51
CA VAL A 11 -49.31 -46.21 -38.97
C VAL A 11 -48.25 -46.81 -39.89
N HIS A 12 -47.36 -45.98 -40.41
CA HIS A 12 -46.21 -46.37 -41.20
C HIS A 12 -44.96 -46.32 -40.34
N MET A 13 -44.32 -47.47 -40.16
CA MET A 13 -43.07 -47.64 -39.40
C MET A 13 -41.89 -48.00 -40.30
N ASP A 14 -42.16 -48.24 -41.58
CA ASP A 14 -41.27 -48.74 -42.63
C ASP A 14 -40.68 -47.63 -43.51
N GLU A 15 -41.01 -46.38 -43.24
CA GLU A 15 -40.49 -45.20 -43.95
C GLU A 15 -39.39 -44.47 -43.16
N LYS A 16 -38.75 -43.46 -43.79
CA LYS A 16 -37.62 -42.69 -43.21
C LYS A 16 -37.93 -42.10 -41.83
N THR A 17 -39.19 -41.75 -41.60
CA THR A 17 -39.70 -41.27 -40.31
C THR A 17 -41.03 -41.95 -40.02
N PRO A 18 -41.20 -42.61 -38.86
CA PRO A 18 -42.49 -43.14 -38.44
C PRO A 18 -43.56 -42.06 -38.44
N HIS A 19 -44.69 -42.30 -39.11
CA HIS A 19 -45.80 -41.34 -39.19
C HIS A 19 -47.15 -42.04 -39.33
N VAL A 20 -48.23 -41.28 -39.14
CA VAL A 20 -49.61 -41.78 -39.18
C VAL A 20 -50.44 -41.02 -40.20
N HIS A 21 -51.15 -41.77 -41.05
CA HIS A 21 -52.20 -41.25 -41.91
C HIS A 21 -53.56 -41.43 -41.22
N ILE A 22 -54.20 -40.32 -40.85
CA ILE A 22 -55.55 -40.33 -40.28
C ILE A 22 -56.55 -40.01 -41.40
N ALA A 23 -57.30 -41.03 -41.82
CA ALA A 23 -58.38 -40.89 -42.79
C ALA A 23 -59.67 -40.52 -42.06
N TRP A 24 -60.31 -39.42 -42.48
CA TRP A 24 -61.54 -38.94 -41.88
C TRP A 24 -62.45 -38.29 -42.93
N THR A 25 -63.76 -38.30 -42.68
CA THR A 25 -64.79 -37.73 -43.55
C THR A 25 -65.44 -36.51 -42.89
N PRO A 26 -65.43 -35.32 -43.51
CA PRO A 26 -66.02 -34.11 -42.93
C PRO A 26 -67.55 -34.08 -43.00
N VAL A 27 -68.21 -34.88 -42.15
CA VAL A 27 -69.67 -34.81 -41.97
C VAL A 27 -70.02 -33.86 -40.83
N VAL A 28 -70.80 -32.83 -41.16
CA VAL A 28 -71.34 -31.85 -40.20
C VAL A 28 -72.86 -32.00 -40.10
N THR A 29 -73.40 -31.89 -38.89
CA THR A 29 -74.86 -31.82 -38.68
C THR A 29 -75.35 -30.43 -39.03
N LYS A 30 -76.25 -30.33 -40.01
CA LYS A 30 -76.90 -29.05 -40.36
C LYS A 30 -77.91 -28.65 -39.28
N PRO A 31 -78.34 -27.36 -39.22
CA PRO A 31 -79.35 -26.90 -38.25
C PRO A 31 -80.68 -27.67 -38.31
N ASN A 32 -81.00 -28.27 -39.46
CA ASN A 32 -82.18 -29.12 -39.67
C ASN A 32 -81.99 -30.57 -39.19
N GLY A 33 -80.91 -30.88 -38.47
CA GLY A 33 -80.59 -32.21 -37.95
C GLY A 33 -80.04 -33.19 -38.98
N LYS A 34 -79.96 -32.84 -40.27
CA LYS A 34 -79.46 -33.77 -41.31
C LYS A 34 -77.94 -33.71 -41.42
N PRO A 35 -77.25 -34.87 -41.55
CA PRO A 35 -75.82 -34.90 -41.83
C PRO A 35 -75.53 -34.36 -43.23
N SER A 36 -74.42 -33.64 -43.38
CA SER A 36 -73.95 -33.13 -44.66
C SER A 36 -72.44 -33.17 -44.74
N PHE A 37 -71.92 -33.60 -45.87
CA PHE A 37 -70.50 -33.45 -46.17
C PHE A 37 -70.15 -31.97 -46.40
N SER A 38 -69.26 -31.41 -45.58
CA SER A 38 -68.72 -30.06 -45.78
C SER A 38 -67.37 -29.88 -45.08
N TYR A 39 -66.30 -29.99 -45.86
CA TYR A 39 -64.95 -29.73 -45.37
C TYR A 39 -64.78 -28.29 -44.89
N LYS A 40 -65.25 -27.30 -45.67
CA LYS A 40 -65.14 -25.87 -45.35
C LYS A 40 -65.81 -25.50 -44.03
N SER A 41 -66.97 -26.09 -43.75
CA SER A 41 -67.69 -25.85 -42.49
C SER A 41 -66.99 -26.53 -41.31
N MET A 42 -66.40 -27.71 -41.51
CA MET A 42 -65.71 -28.41 -40.43
C MET A 42 -64.33 -27.82 -40.13
N MET A 43 -63.57 -27.46 -41.16
CA MET A 43 -62.20 -26.95 -41.10
C MET A 43 -62.16 -25.47 -41.46
N THR A 44 -62.52 -24.63 -40.49
CA THR A 44 -62.47 -23.18 -40.62
C THR A 44 -61.02 -22.67 -40.51
N ARG A 45 -60.76 -21.46 -41.00
CA ARG A 45 -59.43 -20.81 -40.87
C ARG A 45 -58.95 -20.73 -39.42
N GLY A 46 -59.87 -20.52 -38.47
CA GLY A 46 -59.55 -20.54 -37.03
C GLY A 46 -59.06 -21.90 -36.56
N LYS A 47 -59.72 -22.99 -36.98
CA LYS A 47 -59.30 -24.35 -36.66
C LYS A 47 -57.94 -24.71 -37.25
N TYR A 48 -57.65 -24.31 -38.48
CA TYR A 48 -56.30 -24.51 -39.05
C TYR A 48 -55.22 -23.80 -38.25
N ARG A 49 -55.48 -22.57 -37.80
CA ARG A 49 -54.54 -21.81 -36.96
C ARG A 49 -54.30 -22.46 -35.60
N ALA A 50 -55.31 -23.08 -35.02
CA ALA A 50 -55.22 -23.71 -33.70
C ALA A 50 -54.74 -25.16 -33.74
N LEU A 51 -54.85 -25.85 -34.89
CA LEU A 51 -54.69 -27.30 -35.01
C LEU A 51 -53.39 -27.83 -34.41
N HIS A 52 -52.24 -27.28 -34.80
CA HIS A 52 -50.94 -27.77 -34.32
C HIS A 52 -50.73 -27.53 -32.82
N LYS A 53 -51.18 -26.38 -32.31
CA LYS A 53 -51.08 -26.04 -30.88
C LYS A 53 -51.99 -26.91 -30.03
N GLU A 54 -53.23 -27.11 -30.46
CA GLU A 54 -54.18 -27.99 -29.78
C GLU A 54 -53.75 -29.46 -29.84
N LEU A 55 -53.19 -29.89 -30.97
CA LEU A 55 -52.63 -31.22 -31.14
C LEU A 55 -51.43 -31.44 -30.21
N ALA A 56 -50.48 -30.50 -30.16
CA ALA A 56 -49.33 -30.56 -29.27
C ALA A 56 -49.80 -30.73 -27.82
N LYS A 57 -50.63 -29.80 -27.33
CA LYS A 57 -51.19 -29.85 -25.97
C LYS A 57 -51.88 -31.18 -25.66
N ARG A 58 -52.64 -31.73 -26.62
CA ARG A 58 -53.37 -33.00 -26.43
C ARG A 58 -52.44 -34.21 -26.41
N VAL A 59 -51.39 -34.21 -27.23
CA VAL A 59 -50.39 -35.27 -27.31
C VAL A 59 -49.50 -35.25 -26.09
N GLU A 60 -48.98 -34.08 -25.68
CA GLU A 60 -48.18 -33.91 -24.46
C GLU A 60 -48.97 -34.36 -23.22
N GLY A 61 -50.23 -33.94 -23.10
CA GLY A 61 -51.07 -34.34 -21.97
C GLY A 61 -51.39 -35.84 -21.92
N LYS A 62 -51.24 -36.57 -23.04
CA LYS A 62 -51.42 -38.03 -23.09
C LYS A 62 -50.12 -38.80 -22.94
N LEU A 63 -49.01 -38.29 -23.49
CA LEU A 63 -47.72 -38.96 -23.49
C LEU A 63 -46.85 -38.62 -22.27
N GLY A 64 -47.14 -37.50 -21.60
CA GLY A 64 -46.42 -37.06 -20.40
C GLY A 64 -45.05 -36.44 -20.67
N TYR A 65 -44.70 -36.16 -21.93
CA TYR A 65 -43.46 -35.49 -22.32
C TYR A 65 -43.72 -34.45 -23.44
N PRO A 66 -42.88 -33.40 -23.55
CA PRO A 66 -43.05 -32.35 -24.54
C PRO A 66 -42.85 -32.87 -25.97
N VAL A 67 -43.65 -32.39 -26.93
CA VAL A 67 -43.53 -32.78 -28.35
C VAL A 67 -43.35 -31.58 -29.27
N GLU A 68 -42.37 -31.67 -30.18
CA GLU A 68 -42.07 -30.62 -31.16
C GLU A 68 -42.95 -30.74 -32.40
N ILE A 69 -44.22 -30.33 -32.29
CA ILE A 69 -45.13 -30.23 -33.45
C ILE A 69 -44.96 -28.90 -34.19
N GLU A 70 -44.58 -27.83 -33.49
CA GLU A 70 -44.10 -26.58 -34.07
C GLU A 70 -42.57 -26.50 -33.96
N LEU A 71 -41.92 -25.78 -34.88
CA LEU A 71 -40.46 -25.56 -34.81
C LEU A 71 -40.10 -24.80 -33.52
N SER A 72 -39.03 -25.20 -32.83
CA SER A 72 -38.49 -24.48 -31.67
C SER A 72 -38.04 -23.06 -32.04
N GLU A 73 -38.03 -22.14 -31.08
CA GLU A 73 -37.66 -20.74 -31.32
C GLU A 73 -36.27 -20.59 -31.95
N ASP A 74 -35.31 -21.42 -31.57
CA ASP A 74 -33.95 -21.38 -32.11
C ASP A 74 -33.92 -21.84 -33.56
N ARG A 75 -34.66 -22.90 -33.91
CA ARG A 75 -34.83 -23.36 -35.31
C ARG A 75 -35.59 -22.36 -36.15
N GLN A 76 -36.52 -21.62 -35.56
CA GLN A 76 -37.23 -20.53 -36.25
C GLN A 76 -36.28 -19.37 -36.55
N LYS A 77 -35.45 -18.94 -35.58
CA LYS A 77 -34.44 -17.89 -35.75
C LYS A 77 -33.39 -18.28 -36.79
N GLU A 78 -32.90 -19.52 -36.74
CA GLU A 78 -31.94 -20.05 -37.70
C GLU A 78 -32.52 -20.09 -39.13
N LYS A 79 -33.78 -20.50 -39.27
CA LYS A 79 -34.48 -20.44 -40.57
C LYS A 79 -34.64 -19.01 -41.07
N VAL A 80 -34.96 -18.06 -40.19
CA VAL A 80 -35.04 -16.64 -40.54
C VAL A 80 -33.68 -16.12 -40.99
N LEU A 81 -32.60 -16.44 -40.28
CA LEU A 81 -31.24 -16.05 -40.64
C LEU A 81 -30.78 -16.68 -41.96
N SER A 82 -31.13 -17.95 -42.23
CA SER A 82 -30.83 -18.61 -43.50
C SER A 82 -31.56 -17.99 -44.70
N SER A 83 -32.62 -17.22 -44.46
CA SER A 83 -33.36 -16.49 -45.49
C SER A 83 -32.85 -15.06 -45.71
N VAL A 84 -31.91 -14.59 -44.89
CA VAL A 84 -31.27 -13.28 -45.06
C VAL A 84 -30.12 -13.42 -46.07
N PRO A 85 -30.07 -12.56 -47.10
CA PRO A 85 -28.96 -12.51 -48.04
C PRO A 85 -27.61 -12.25 -47.34
N GLN A 86 -26.57 -12.95 -47.77
CA GLN A 86 -25.23 -12.90 -47.16
C GLN A 86 -24.65 -11.48 -47.15
N ASP A 87 -24.88 -10.70 -48.20
CA ASP A 87 -24.52 -9.28 -48.33
C ASP A 87 -25.09 -8.41 -47.21
N LYS A 88 -26.32 -8.69 -46.75
CA LYS A 88 -26.91 -7.96 -45.61
C LYS A 88 -26.29 -8.37 -44.28
N LEU A 89 -25.92 -9.64 -44.13
CA LEU A 89 -25.22 -10.11 -42.94
C LEU A 89 -23.81 -9.53 -42.86
N ASP A 90 -23.11 -9.45 -43.99
CA ASP A 90 -21.76 -8.86 -44.06
C ASP A 90 -21.81 -7.34 -43.83
N ALA A 91 -22.81 -6.64 -44.38
CA ALA A 91 -23.04 -5.23 -44.08
C ALA A 91 -23.34 -4.99 -42.59
N ALA A 92 -24.16 -5.83 -41.96
CA ALA A 92 -24.44 -5.75 -40.53
C ALA A 92 -23.19 -6.03 -39.68
N ARG A 93 -22.36 -7.02 -40.07
CA ARG A 93 -21.08 -7.30 -39.42
C ARG A 93 -20.11 -6.13 -39.56
N ALA A 94 -20.00 -5.55 -40.75
CA ALA A 94 -19.16 -4.37 -40.98
C ALA A 94 -19.63 -3.16 -40.17
N ALA A 95 -20.94 -2.97 -40.03
CA ALA A 95 -21.50 -1.92 -39.17
C ALA A 95 -21.16 -2.16 -37.68
N ILE A 96 -21.31 -3.39 -37.19
CA ILE A 96 -20.96 -3.75 -35.81
C ILE A 96 -19.45 -3.58 -35.57
N GLU A 97 -18.63 -4.02 -36.53
CA GLU A 97 -17.19 -3.88 -36.48
C GLU A 97 -16.79 -2.40 -36.36
N ALA A 98 -17.34 -1.54 -37.21
CA ALA A 98 -17.04 -0.11 -37.23
C ALA A 98 -17.58 0.64 -36.00
N GLU A 99 -18.79 0.31 -35.54
CA GLU A 99 -19.44 1.04 -34.45
C GLU A 99 -18.97 0.59 -33.06
N TYR A 100 -18.67 -0.70 -32.88
CA TYR A 100 -18.38 -1.27 -31.57
C TYR A 100 -16.97 -1.84 -31.45
N VAL A 101 -16.51 -2.62 -32.44
CA VAL A 101 -15.25 -3.36 -32.31
C VAL A 101 -14.05 -2.43 -32.45
N GLN A 102 -14.01 -1.59 -33.50
CA GLN A 102 -12.90 -0.67 -33.73
C GLN A 102 -12.73 0.34 -32.57
N PRO A 103 -13.79 1.03 -32.08
CA PRO A 103 -13.63 1.92 -30.92
C PRO A 103 -13.20 1.20 -29.64
N ALA A 104 -13.62 -0.06 -29.45
CA ALA A 104 -13.17 -0.85 -28.32
C ALA A 104 -11.69 -1.22 -28.42
N LEU A 105 -11.20 -1.51 -29.63
CA LEU A 105 -9.77 -1.75 -29.89
C LEU A 105 -8.94 -0.49 -29.69
N ASP A 106 -9.38 0.64 -30.25
CA ASP A 106 -8.71 1.94 -30.06
C ASP A 106 -8.63 2.29 -28.56
N LYS A 107 -9.72 2.06 -27.82
CA LYS A 107 -9.73 2.31 -26.38
C LYS A 107 -8.82 1.36 -25.61
N ARG A 108 -8.76 0.09 -26.00
CA ARG A 108 -7.81 -0.88 -25.43
C ARG A 108 -6.38 -0.39 -25.65
N ASP A 109 -6.03 0.01 -26.86
CA ASP A 109 -4.68 0.46 -27.20
C ASP A 109 -4.30 1.75 -26.45
N GLU A 110 -5.27 2.66 -26.28
CA GLU A 110 -5.09 3.86 -25.45
C GLU A 110 -4.79 3.49 -23.98
N ILE A 111 -5.55 2.55 -23.40
CA ILE A 111 -5.36 2.06 -22.03
C ILE A 111 -4.01 1.36 -21.90
N GLU A 112 -3.64 0.49 -22.84
CA GLU A 112 -2.34 -0.19 -22.84
C GLU A 112 -1.18 0.82 -22.86
N ALA A 113 -1.28 1.86 -23.70
CA ALA A 113 -0.28 2.91 -23.75
C ALA A 113 -0.22 3.74 -22.45
N GLU A 114 -1.36 3.98 -21.80
CA GLU A 114 -1.40 4.65 -20.50
C GLU A 114 -0.80 3.79 -19.38
N CYS A 115 -1.13 2.49 -19.35
CA CYS A 115 -0.54 1.53 -18.43
C CYS A 115 0.98 1.43 -18.61
N ALA A 116 1.48 1.43 -19.85
CA ALA A 116 2.91 1.42 -20.12
C ALA A 116 3.60 2.68 -19.56
N ARG A 117 3.05 3.87 -19.82
CA ARG A 117 3.57 5.14 -19.24
C ARG A 117 3.53 5.14 -17.71
N ALA A 118 2.46 4.62 -17.12
CA ALA A 118 2.33 4.51 -15.67
C ALA A 118 3.35 3.54 -15.07
N ALA A 119 3.62 2.42 -15.75
CA ALA A 119 4.63 1.45 -15.33
C ALA A 119 6.05 2.05 -15.36
N GLU A 120 6.42 2.74 -16.44
CA GLU A 120 7.71 3.45 -16.53
C GLU A 120 7.85 4.51 -15.43
N ARG A 121 6.77 5.26 -15.15
CA ARG A 121 6.77 6.26 -14.08
C ARG A 121 6.92 5.63 -12.70
N LEU A 122 6.29 4.48 -12.46
CA LEU A 122 6.41 3.74 -11.22
C LEU A 122 7.85 3.24 -11.01
N GLU A 123 8.47 2.67 -12.05
CA GLU A 123 9.85 2.20 -12.00
C GLU A 123 10.84 3.35 -11.68
N SER A 124 10.67 4.50 -12.35
CA SER A 124 11.46 5.70 -12.06
C SER A 124 11.32 6.17 -10.61
N LEU A 125 10.08 6.20 -10.08
CA LEU A 125 9.84 6.61 -8.70
C LEU A 125 10.38 5.60 -7.69
N GLN A 126 10.37 4.32 -8.01
CA GLN A 126 10.96 3.27 -7.17
C GLN A 126 12.48 3.40 -7.08
N GLU A 127 13.16 3.70 -8.19
CA GLU A 127 14.60 3.94 -8.17
C GLU A 127 14.96 5.21 -7.40
N GLU A 128 14.19 6.30 -7.59
CA GLU A 128 14.35 7.53 -6.79
C GLU A 128 14.17 7.26 -5.29
N ALA A 129 13.14 6.50 -4.91
CA ALA A 129 12.90 6.12 -3.52
C ALA A 129 14.07 5.31 -2.94
N ARG A 130 14.61 4.36 -3.71
CA ARG A 130 15.76 3.56 -3.29
C ARG A 130 17.01 4.40 -3.02
N LEU A 131 17.29 5.39 -3.88
CA LEU A 131 18.42 6.30 -3.69
C LEU A 131 18.26 7.16 -2.44
N VAL A 132 17.04 7.63 -2.17
CA VAL A 132 16.75 8.40 -0.95
C VAL A 132 16.90 7.53 0.30
N GLU A 133 16.46 6.26 0.25
CA GLU A 133 16.66 5.31 1.35
C GLU A 133 18.16 5.08 1.64
N GLU A 134 18.97 4.89 0.60
CA GLU A 134 20.44 4.76 0.75
C GLU A 134 21.06 6.03 1.35
N GLU A 135 20.60 7.22 0.95
CA GLU A 135 21.07 8.48 1.52
C GLU A 135 20.72 8.62 3.01
N ILE A 136 19.50 8.21 3.41
CA ILE A 136 19.06 8.19 4.81
C ILE A 136 19.94 7.25 5.63
N GLU A 137 20.16 6.01 5.17
CA GLU A 137 21.05 5.06 5.84
C GLU A 137 22.47 5.63 6.00
N GLY A 138 22.99 6.27 4.95
CA GLY A 138 24.29 6.94 4.99
C GLY A 138 24.34 8.13 5.97
N LEU A 139 23.24 8.85 6.17
CA LEU A 139 23.14 9.92 7.17
C LEU A 139 23.05 9.36 8.59
N ASP A 140 22.33 8.25 8.79
CA ASP A 140 22.21 7.58 10.09
C ASP A 140 23.57 7.08 10.57
N LEU A 141 24.34 6.40 9.72
CA LEU A 141 25.70 5.96 10.04
C LEU A 141 26.61 7.12 10.42
N ARG A 142 26.56 8.24 9.67
CA ARG A 142 27.30 9.46 10.00
C ARG A 142 26.85 10.05 11.33
N GLY A 143 25.55 10.00 11.62
CA GLY A 143 24.98 10.44 12.89
C GLY A 143 25.49 9.62 14.08
N GLU A 144 25.58 8.30 13.95
CA GLU A 144 26.16 7.41 14.97
C GLU A 144 27.65 7.65 15.19
N GLU A 145 28.41 7.87 14.11
CA GLU A 145 29.83 8.22 14.21
C GLU A 145 30.04 9.54 14.96
N ILE A 146 29.25 10.57 14.63
CA ILE A 146 29.30 11.86 15.31
C ILE A 146 28.96 11.71 16.79
N LYS A 147 27.91 10.97 17.15
CA LYS A 147 27.55 10.68 18.55
C LYS A 147 28.70 10.00 19.29
N SER A 148 29.34 9.01 18.67
CA SER A 148 30.49 8.29 19.23
C SER A 148 31.71 9.21 19.42
N ARG A 149 31.93 10.15 18.50
CA ARG A 149 32.98 11.17 18.64
C ARG A 149 32.68 12.16 19.76
N ILE A 150 31.43 12.61 19.87
CA ILE A 150 31.00 13.49 20.97
C ILE A 150 31.26 12.81 22.31
N GLY A 151 30.85 11.54 22.48
CA GLY A 151 31.08 10.80 23.72
C GLY A 151 32.57 10.71 24.11
N ARG A 152 33.46 10.45 23.14
CA ARG A 152 34.91 10.45 23.38
C ARG A 152 35.44 11.81 23.81
N ILE A 153 35.02 12.88 23.12
CA ILE A 153 35.42 14.25 23.45
C ILE A 153 34.92 14.64 24.85
N GLU A 154 33.70 14.23 25.22
CA GLU A 154 33.16 14.49 26.55
C GLU A 154 33.93 13.76 27.65
N GLU A 155 34.33 12.51 27.40
CA GLU A 155 35.16 11.74 28.33
C GLU A 155 36.57 12.36 28.49
N GLU A 156 37.21 12.74 27.39
CA GLU A 156 38.48 13.45 27.39
C GLU A 156 38.36 14.78 28.15
N ARG A 157 37.31 15.57 27.89
CA ARG A 157 37.06 16.83 28.58
C ARG A 157 36.93 16.62 30.09
N ARG A 158 36.20 15.60 30.52
CA ARG A 158 36.06 15.24 31.94
C ARG A 158 37.41 14.86 32.55
N GLY A 159 38.23 14.07 31.86
CA GLY A 159 39.56 13.70 32.31
C GLY A 159 40.48 14.92 32.52
N VAL A 160 40.47 15.85 31.57
CA VAL A 160 41.23 17.11 31.66
C VAL A 160 40.74 17.98 32.81
N GLU A 161 39.42 18.07 33.02
CA GLU A 161 38.83 18.83 34.13
C GLU A 161 39.24 18.23 35.49
N GLU A 162 39.16 16.91 35.64
CA GLU A 162 39.59 16.20 36.86
C GLU A 162 41.10 16.36 37.14
N GLU A 163 41.92 16.41 36.09
CA GLU A 163 43.37 16.65 36.20
C GLU A 163 43.68 18.10 36.60
N ALA A 164 43.07 19.07 35.92
CA ALA A 164 43.21 20.49 36.26
C ALA A 164 42.78 20.77 37.71
N ASP A 165 41.72 20.12 38.18
CA ASP A 165 41.26 20.19 39.56
C ASP A 165 42.28 19.61 40.56
N ARG A 166 42.89 18.46 40.24
CA ARG A 166 43.94 17.85 41.06
C ARG A 166 45.16 18.74 41.15
N GLU A 167 45.64 19.25 40.01
CA GLU A 167 46.77 20.17 39.96
C GLU A 167 46.47 21.48 40.69
N GLY A 168 45.27 22.03 40.50
CA GLY A 168 44.81 23.24 41.18
C GLY A 168 44.79 23.07 42.70
N ARG A 169 44.32 21.93 43.23
CA ARG A 169 44.39 21.61 44.67
C ARG A 169 45.84 21.51 45.15
N ALA A 170 46.68 20.75 44.44
CA ALA A 170 48.09 20.60 44.79
C ALA A 170 48.86 21.93 44.77
N ALA A 171 48.57 22.81 43.81
CA ALA A 171 49.15 24.14 43.71
C ALA A 171 48.74 25.02 44.90
N ARG A 172 47.46 25.01 45.29
CA ARG A 172 46.97 25.74 46.48
C ARG A 172 47.64 25.26 47.76
N GLU A 173 47.75 23.95 47.97
CA GLU A 173 48.47 23.40 49.14
C GLU A 173 49.94 23.81 49.17
N ARG A 174 50.61 23.84 48.00
CA ARG A 174 52.00 24.32 47.91
C ARG A 174 52.10 25.80 48.23
N ALA A 175 51.18 26.61 47.71
CA ALA A 175 51.12 28.05 48.00
C ALA A 175 50.95 28.28 49.51
N GLU A 176 49.99 27.60 50.15
CA GLU A 176 49.76 27.71 51.60
C GLU A 176 51.00 27.29 52.41
N LYS A 177 51.68 26.22 52.01
CA LYS A 177 52.95 25.80 52.66
C LYS A 177 54.05 26.85 52.51
N LEU A 178 54.13 27.51 51.35
CA LEU A 178 55.12 28.55 51.09
C LEU A 178 54.79 29.83 51.88
N GLU A 179 53.51 30.20 51.98
CA GLU A 179 53.04 31.33 52.79
C GLU A 179 53.42 31.12 54.27
N ARG A 180 53.13 29.95 54.84
CA ARG A 180 53.53 29.63 56.23
C ARG A 180 55.05 29.71 56.44
N LYS A 181 55.84 29.25 55.47
CA LYS A 181 57.31 29.35 55.54
C LYS A 181 57.79 30.79 55.43
N LEU A 182 57.12 31.60 54.60
CA LEU A 182 57.43 33.02 54.48
C LEU A 182 57.16 33.74 55.80
N GLU A 183 56.01 33.50 56.43
CA GLU A 183 55.68 34.02 57.77
C GLU A 183 56.74 33.64 58.81
N GLU A 184 57.20 32.39 58.81
CA GLU A 184 58.26 31.92 59.72
C GLU A 184 59.59 32.64 59.48
N VAL A 185 59.99 32.80 58.22
CA VAL A 185 61.24 33.50 57.85
C VAL A 185 61.15 34.98 58.19
N GLU A 186 60.01 35.62 57.94
CA GLU A 186 59.76 37.02 58.29
C GLU A 186 59.81 37.22 59.81
N GLY A 187 59.21 36.30 60.57
CA GLY A 187 59.29 36.26 62.04
C GLY A 187 60.72 36.16 62.55
N ARG A 188 61.49 35.18 62.07
CA ARG A 188 62.93 35.05 62.39
C ARG A 188 63.72 36.28 61.98
N GLY A 189 63.39 36.88 60.85
CA GLY A 189 63.99 38.14 60.38
C GLY A 189 63.71 39.30 61.34
N ALA A 190 62.50 39.40 61.88
CA ALA A 190 62.14 40.39 62.89
C ALA A 190 62.91 40.18 64.20
N GLU A 191 62.99 38.94 64.69
CA GLU A 191 63.78 38.59 65.88
C GLU A 191 65.26 38.94 65.71
N CYS A 192 65.86 38.61 64.57
CA CYS A 192 67.24 38.99 64.25
C CYS A 192 67.43 40.51 64.24
N ARG A 193 66.49 41.28 63.65
CA ARG A 193 66.55 42.75 63.66
C ARG A 193 66.50 43.30 65.08
N GLU A 194 65.60 42.79 65.93
CA GLU A 194 65.54 43.18 67.33
C GLU A 194 66.81 42.83 68.11
N ALA A 195 67.37 41.64 67.89
CA ALA A 195 68.60 41.21 68.52
C ALA A 195 69.78 42.11 68.12
N ILE A 196 69.86 42.50 66.85
CA ILE A 196 70.84 43.48 66.36
C ILE A 196 70.67 44.83 67.08
N GLU A 197 69.45 45.35 67.19
CA GLU A 197 69.22 46.62 67.90
C GLU A 197 69.55 46.54 69.39
N ARG A 198 69.18 45.43 70.07
CA ARG A 198 69.57 45.17 71.47
C ARG A 198 71.08 45.12 71.62
N ASN A 199 71.80 44.46 70.70
CA ASN A 199 73.25 44.39 70.72
C ASN A 199 73.89 45.77 70.53
N LYS A 200 73.41 46.57 69.55
CA LYS A 200 73.83 47.97 69.37
C LYS A 200 73.61 48.80 70.64
N GLU A 201 72.51 48.60 71.36
CA GLU A 201 72.27 49.29 72.63
C GLU A 201 73.24 48.85 73.73
N LEU A 202 73.49 47.54 73.86
CA LEU A 202 74.48 47.01 74.80
C LEU A 202 75.88 47.54 74.51
N GLU A 203 76.29 47.58 73.25
CA GLU A 203 77.56 48.19 72.83
C GLU A 203 77.62 49.68 73.22
N ARG A 204 76.55 50.45 72.99
CA ARG A 204 76.49 51.86 73.42
C ARG A 204 76.62 52.00 74.94
N ARG A 205 75.96 51.13 75.72
CA ARG A 205 76.06 51.12 77.19
C ARG A 205 77.46 50.72 77.66
N ALA A 206 78.07 49.70 77.05
CA ALA A 206 79.42 49.27 77.35
C ALA A 206 80.43 50.40 77.08
N ARG A 207 80.35 51.05 75.91
CA ARG A 207 81.17 52.23 75.55
C ARG A 207 81.02 53.37 76.56
N LYS A 208 79.81 53.66 77.04
CA LYS A 208 79.58 54.66 78.09
C LYS A 208 80.22 54.26 79.42
N ARG A 209 80.13 52.99 79.82
CA ARG A 209 80.73 52.47 81.07
C ARG A 209 82.26 52.48 80.99
N THR A 210 82.85 52.05 79.87
CA THR A 210 84.29 52.13 79.66
C THR A 210 84.77 53.58 79.70
N ALA A 211 84.10 54.50 79.00
CA ALA A 211 84.43 55.93 79.07
C ALA A 211 84.28 56.52 80.48
N PHE A 212 83.28 56.09 81.25
CA PHE A 212 83.13 56.49 82.65
C PHE A 212 84.27 55.96 83.52
N LEU A 213 84.63 54.68 83.39
CA LEU A 213 85.71 54.07 84.14
C LEU A 213 87.06 54.71 83.80
N GLU A 214 87.33 54.97 82.52
CA GLU A 214 88.52 55.73 82.08
C GLU A 214 88.57 57.11 82.74
N LYS A 215 87.45 57.84 82.76
CA LYS A 215 87.34 59.16 83.41
C LYS A 215 87.44 59.09 84.93
N TRP A 216 86.93 58.04 85.58
CA TRP A 216 87.01 57.82 87.02
C TRP A 216 88.43 57.44 87.46
N ILE A 217 89.08 56.52 86.73
CA ILE A 217 90.49 56.13 86.96
C ILE A 217 91.41 57.34 86.79
N SER A 218 91.15 58.19 85.79
CA SER A 218 91.87 59.47 85.59
C SER A 218 91.75 60.45 86.77
N ARG A 219 90.80 60.25 87.70
CA ARG A 219 90.56 61.13 88.85
C ARG A 219 91.29 60.68 90.13
N PHE A 220 91.87 59.48 90.11
CA PHE A 220 92.66 58.88 91.19
C PHE A 220 94.16 58.76 90.85
N LYS A 221 94.57 59.39 89.73
CA LYS A 221 95.97 59.72 89.40
C LYS A 221 96.16 61.22 89.52
#